data_AF-A0A3M1BZ74-F1
#
_entry.id   AF-A0A3M1BZ74-F1
#
_cell.length_a   1.000
_cell.length_b   1.000
_cell.length_c   1.000
_cell.angle_alpha   90.00
_cell.angle_beta   90.00
_cell.angle_gamma   90.00
#
_symmetry.space_group_name_H-M   'P 1'
#
loop_
_entity.id
_entity.type
_entity.pdbx_description
1 polymer ?
#
loop_
_entity_poly.entity_id
_entity_poly.type
_entity_poly.pdbx_seq_one_letter_code
_entity_poly.pdbx_strand_id
1 'polypeptide(L)'
;VAGILVAYLVYIRGLVDPQRAYEALKPLHTAFKEQFFTERLYHRVLAGGYLFYSKILYMTAERQLIDGLVNATYPAVRSAGGFMKALQAGKLNLYTLFIAAGFLLLLFITIFWR
;
A
#
# COMPACT_ATOMS: atom_id res chain seq x y z
N VAL A 1 19.49 51.86 4.35
CA VAL A 1 18.95 53.24 4.27
C VAL A 1 18.20 53.49 2.97
N ALA A 2 18.78 53.22 1.79
CA ALA A 2 18.14 53.45 0.48
C ALA A 2 16.74 52.81 0.32
N GLY A 3 16.56 51.54 0.71
CA GLY A 3 15.25 50.86 0.59
C GLY A 3 14.14 51.46 1.47
N ILE A 4 14.50 52.01 2.63
CA ILE A 4 13.56 52.68 3.54
C ILE A 4 13.14 54.03 2.97
N LEU A 5 14.09 54.75 2.35
CA LEU A 5 13.86 56.00 1.65
C LEU A 5 12.93 55.82 0.44
N VAL A 6 13.11 54.73 -0.32
CA VAL A 6 12.21 54.35 -1.42
C VAL A 6 10.81 54.02 -0.89
N ALA A 7 10.69 53.25 0.19
CA ALA A 7 9.40 52.96 0.81
C ALA A 7 8.68 54.23 1.30
N TYR A 8 9.40 55.18 1.90
CA TYR A 8 8.85 56.46 2.33
C TYR A 8 8.31 57.30 1.16
N LEU A 9 9.06 57.39 0.06
CA LEU A 9 8.65 58.15 -1.12
C LEU A 9 7.42 57.55 -1.83
N VAL A 10 7.30 56.22 -1.81
CA VAL A 10 6.19 55.50 -2.44
C VAL A 10 4.93 55.54 -1.56
N TYR A 11 5.05 55.21 -0.26
CA TYR A 11 3.88 55.04 0.61
C TYR A 11 3.42 56.32 1.33
N ILE A 12 4.32 57.25 1.67
CA ILE A 12 3.96 58.47 2.43
C ILE A 12 3.85 59.67 1.51
N ARG A 13 4.76 59.81 0.54
CA ARG A 13 4.78 60.97 -0.36
C ARG A 13 3.94 60.80 -1.62
N GLY A 14 3.50 59.57 -1.92
CA GLY A 14 2.59 59.26 -3.04
C GLY A 14 3.12 59.61 -4.43
N LEU A 15 4.45 59.76 -4.59
CA LEU A 15 5.08 60.14 -5.86
C LEU A 15 4.98 59.05 -6.94
N VAL A 16 4.72 57.81 -6.53
CA VAL A 16 4.60 56.64 -7.41
C VAL A 16 3.30 55.94 -7.06
N ASP A 17 2.46 55.73 -8.07
CA ASP A 17 1.18 55.04 -7.92
C ASP A 17 1.42 53.56 -7.51
N PRO A 18 1.08 53.17 -6.27
CA PRO A 18 1.35 51.83 -5.76
C PRO A 18 0.68 50.73 -6.58
N GLN A 19 -0.50 51.02 -7.16
CA GLN A 19 -1.21 50.08 -8.03
C GLN A 19 -0.41 49.76 -9.30
N ARG A 20 0.18 50.77 -9.95
CA ARG A 20 0.96 50.55 -11.18
C ARG A 20 2.25 49.79 -10.93
N ALA A 21 2.93 50.07 -9.81
CA ALA A 21 4.10 49.31 -9.39
C ALA A 21 3.73 47.84 -9.08
N TYR A 22 2.58 47.61 -8.44
CA TYR A 22 2.06 46.28 -8.19
C TYR A 22 1.69 45.53 -9.48
N GLU A 23 1.06 46.19 -10.46
CA GLU A 23 0.73 45.58 -11.75
C GLU A 23 1.99 45.19 -12.54
N ALA A 24 3.01 46.04 -12.56
CA ALA A 24 4.28 45.75 -13.21
C ALA A 24 5.06 44.60 -12.53
N LEU A 25 4.96 44.49 -11.21
CA LEU A 25 5.64 43.47 -10.41
C LEU A 25 4.77 42.26 -10.07
N LYS A 26 3.55 42.18 -10.62
CA LYS A 26 2.57 41.12 -10.35
C LYS A 26 3.14 39.70 -10.46
N PRO A 27 3.88 39.31 -11.52
CA PRO A 27 4.44 37.96 -11.61
C PRO A 27 5.48 37.68 -10.52
N LEU A 28 6.30 38.68 -10.18
CA LEU A 28 7.33 38.57 -9.14
C LEU A 28 6.68 38.51 -7.75
N HIS A 29 5.67 39.35 -7.50
CA HIS A 29 4.88 39.34 -6.27
C HIS A 29 4.19 37.99 -6.07
N THR A 30 3.62 37.42 -7.13
CA THR A 30 2.96 36.11 -7.06
C THR A 30 3.96 35.01 -6.75
N ALA A 31 5.14 35.03 -7.37
CA ALA A 31 6.21 34.07 -7.08
C ALA A 31 6.71 34.16 -5.62
N PHE A 32 6.95 35.37 -5.10
CA PHE A 32 7.35 35.55 -3.70
C PHE A 32 6.23 35.18 -2.73
N LYS A 33 4.97 35.52 -3.05
CA LYS A 33 3.79 35.19 -2.25
C LYS A 33 3.58 33.67 -2.15
N GLU A 34 3.84 32.94 -3.23
CA GLU A 34 3.75 31.48 -3.28
C GLU A 34 5.07 30.78 -2.88
N GLN A 35 5.97 31.49 -2.18
CA GLN A 35 7.27 30.97 -1.71
C GLN A 35 8.06 30.26 -2.83
N PHE A 36 8.18 30.89 -3.99
CA PHE A 36 8.85 30.36 -5.17
C PHE A 36 8.28 29.02 -5.66
N PHE A 37 7.00 28.75 -5.43
CA PHE A 37 6.34 27.49 -5.82
C PHE A 37 6.89 26.26 -5.07
N THR A 38 7.80 26.45 -4.11
CA THR A 38 8.54 25.38 -3.42
C THR A 38 7.59 24.45 -2.66
N GLU A 39 6.59 25.01 -1.99
CA GLU A 39 5.58 24.26 -1.25
C GLU A 39 4.75 23.36 -2.18
N ARG A 40 4.32 23.89 -3.34
CA ARG A 40 3.60 23.10 -4.35
C ARG A 40 4.46 22.00 -4.95
N LEU A 41 5.75 22.26 -5.18
CA LEU A 41 6.68 21.24 -5.66
C LEU A 41 6.81 20.11 -4.63
N TYR A 42 7.00 20.45 -3.36
CA TYR A 42 7.13 19.48 -2.28
C TYR A 42 5.89 18.60 -2.15
N HIS A 43 4.70 19.21 -2.05
CA HIS A 43 3.46 18.46 -1.92
C HIS A 43 3.15 17.61 -3.15
N ARG A 44 3.39 18.12 -4.36
CA ARG A 44 3.05 17.38 -5.58
C ARG A 44 4.02 16.25 -5.87
N VAL A 45 5.32 16.50 -5.70
CA VAL A 45 6.38 15.55 -6.07
C VAL A 45 6.66 14.59 -4.92
N LEU A 46 6.96 15.10 -3.74
CA LEU A 46 7.40 14.27 -2.62
C LEU A 46 6.20 13.61 -1.92
N ALA A 47 5.21 14.40 -1.49
CA ALA A 47 4.03 13.82 -0.83
C ALA A 47 3.19 12.98 -1.82
N GLY A 48 2.99 13.47 -3.04
CA GLY A 48 2.32 12.72 -4.11
C GLY A 48 3.05 11.41 -4.46
N GLY A 49 4.37 11.45 -4.61
CA GLY A 49 5.19 10.26 -4.89
C GLY A 49 5.14 9.23 -3.76
N TYR A 50 5.25 9.69 -2.50
CA TYR A 50 5.15 8.82 -1.33
C TYR A 50 3.78 8.13 -1.24
N LEU A 51 2.69 8.89 -1.44
CA LEU A 51 1.33 8.34 -1.39
C LEU A 51 1.09 7.32 -2.51
N PHE A 52 1.60 7.58 -3.72
CA PHE A 52 1.50 6.63 -4.83
C PHE A 52 2.25 5.33 -4.53
N TYR A 53 3.49 5.43 -4.04
CA TYR A 53 4.29 4.26 -3.68
C TYR A 53 3.64 3.44 -2.56
N SER A 54 3.18 4.11 -1.50
CA SER A 54 2.45 3.47 -0.39
C SER A 54 1.19 2.76 -0.87
N LYS A 55 0.44 3.38 -1.79
CA LYS A 55 -0.77 2.78 -2.35
C LYS A 55 -0.48 1.52 -3.17
N ILE A 56 0.60 1.51 -3.96
CA ILE A 56 1.03 0.29 -4.67
C ILE A 56 1.40 -0.79 -3.68
N LEU A 57 2.23 -0.46 -2.69
CA LEU A 57 2.68 -1.42 -1.68
C LEU A 57 1.49 -2.04 -0.94
N TYR A 58 0.52 -1.23 -0.52
CA TYR A 58 -0.70 -1.70 0.11
C TYR A 58 -1.53 -2.62 -0.79
N MET A 59 -1.72 -2.26 -2.06
CA MET A 59 -2.51 -3.07 -2.99
C MET A 59 -1.86 -4.41 -3.33
N THR A 60 -0.53 -4.46 -3.47
CA THR A 60 0.18 -5.69 -3.83
C THR A 60 0.52 -6.54 -2.62
N ALA A 61 1.08 -5.94 -1.56
CA ALA A 61 1.54 -6.70 -0.41
C ALA A 61 0.36 -7.18 0.44
N GLU A 62 -0.48 -6.27 0.95
CA GLU A 62 -1.57 -6.69 1.83
C GLU A 62 -2.68 -7.39 1.05
N ARG A 63 -3.22 -6.70 0.04
CA ARG A 63 -4.48 -7.13 -0.57
C ARG A 63 -4.35 -8.28 -1.57
N GLN A 64 -3.17 -8.50 -2.16
CA GLN A 64 -2.95 -9.65 -3.05
C GLN A 64 -2.23 -10.79 -2.35
N LEU A 65 -1.13 -10.53 -1.62
CA LEU A 65 -0.40 -11.61 -0.97
C LEU A 65 -1.09 -12.08 0.30
N ILE A 66 -1.34 -11.18 1.26
CA ILE A 66 -1.88 -11.59 2.57
C ILE A 66 -3.31 -12.08 2.41
N ASP A 67 -4.20 -11.26 1.84
CA ASP A 67 -5.60 -11.64 1.63
C ASP A 67 -5.71 -12.85 0.69
N GLY A 68 -4.86 -12.94 -0.34
CA GLY A 68 -4.86 -14.07 -1.25
C GLY A 68 -4.51 -15.39 -0.56
N LEU A 69 -3.47 -15.40 0.27
CA LEU A 69 -3.05 -16.58 1.04
C LEU A 69 -4.11 -17.01 2.05
N VAL A 70 -4.68 -16.05 2.79
CA VAL A 70 -5.73 -16.35 3.77
C VAL A 70 -6.98 -16.90 3.08
N ASN A 71 -7.43 -16.25 1.99
CA ASN A 71 -8.59 -16.70 1.23
C ASN A 71 -8.37 -18.04 0.53
N ALA A 72 -7.13 -18.40 0.17
CA ALA A 72 -6.79 -19.72 -0.37
C ALA A 72 -6.79 -20.82 0.70
N THR A 73 -6.53 -20.47 1.96
CA THR A 73 -6.50 -21.44 3.07
C THR A 73 -7.88 -22.02 3.36
N TYR A 74 -8.94 -21.20 3.32
CA TYR A 74 -10.31 -21.65 3.55
C TYR A 74 -10.79 -22.79 2.62
N PRO A 75 -10.74 -22.66 1.28
CA PRO A 75 -11.18 -23.72 0.38
C PRO A 75 -10.27 -24.95 0.46
N ALA A 76 -8.96 -24.77 0.73
CA ALA A 76 -8.04 -25.88 0.91
C ALA A 76 -8.40 -26.74 2.14
N VAL A 77 -8.66 -26.10 3.28
CA VAL A 77 -9.09 -26.82 4.49
C VAL A 77 -10.48 -27.44 4.29
N ARG A 78 -11.40 -26.73 3.62
CA ARG A 78 -12.74 -27.24 3.32
C ARG A 78 -12.71 -28.45 2.40
N SER A 79 -11.87 -28.45 1.36
CA SER A 79 -11.73 -29.57 0.44
C SER A 79 -11.10 -30.78 1.12
N ALA A 80 -10.04 -30.58 1.92
CA ALA A 80 -9.43 -31.62 2.73
C ALA A 80 -10.44 -32.24 3.71
N GLY A 81 -11.22 -31.41 4.40
CA GLY A 81 -12.29 -31.87 5.29
C GLY A 81 -13.40 -32.63 4.55
N GLY A 82 -13.76 -32.19 3.35
CA GLY A 82 -14.71 -32.89 2.47
C GLY A 82 -14.20 -34.27 2.04
N PHE A 83 -12.93 -34.37 1.66
CA PHE A 83 -12.28 -35.64 1.33
C PHE A 83 -12.25 -36.58 2.53
N MET A 84 -11.86 -36.10 3.72
CA MET A 84 -11.86 -36.90 4.94
C MET A 84 -13.27 -37.40 5.30
N LYS A 85 -14.30 -36.56 5.15
CA LYS A 85 -15.70 -36.97 5.33
C LYS A 85 -16.13 -38.05 4.33
N ALA A 86 -15.69 -37.94 3.07
CA ALA A 86 -15.99 -38.94 2.05
C ALA A 86 -15.33 -40.30 2.35
N LEU A 87 -14.10 -40.30 2.88
CA LEU A 87 -13.44 -41.52 3.36
C LEU A 87 -14.15 -42.12 4.58
N GLN A 88 -14.77 -41.29 5.42
CA GLN A 88 -15.48 -41.72 6.63
C GLN A 88 -16.99 -41.97 6.41
N ALA A 89 -17.42 -42.27 5.18
CA ALA A 89 -18.83 -42.39 4.78
C ALA A 89 -19.62 -43.56 5.42
N GLY A 90 -19.22 -44.07 6.59
CA GLY A 90 -19.94 -45.07 7.38
C GLY A 90 -19.90 -46.49 6.82
N LYS A 91 -19.16 -46.72 5.73
CA LYS A 91 -19.03 -48.05 5.12
C LYS A 91 -18.05 -48.91 5.92
N LEU A 92 -18.59 -49.88 6.66
CA LEU A 92 -17.82 -50.87 7.46
C LEU A 92 -16.70 -51.53 6.65
N ASN A 93 -16.94 -51.84 5.38
CA ASN A 93 -15.94 -52.42 4.47
C ASN A 93 -14.69 -51.52 4.30
N LEU A 94 -14.87 -50.19 4.25
CA LEU A 94 -13.76 -49.25 4.06
C LEU A 94 -12.83 -49.23 5.29
N TYR A 95 -13.40 -49.29 6.49
CA TYR A 95 -12.64 -49.35 7.74
C TYR A 95 -11.83 -50.64 7.84
N THR A 96 -12.42 -51.78 7.52
CA THR A 96 -11.71 -53.07 7.50
C THR A 96 -10.54 -53.04 6.51
N LEU A 97 -10.73 -52.43 5.34
CA LEU A 97 -9.69 -52.29 4.33
C LEU A 97 -8.54 -51.39 4.81
N PHE A 98 -8.83 -50.27 5.48
CA PHE A 98 -7.80 -49.40 6.05
C PHE A 98 -7.00 -50.08 7.17
N ILE A 99 -7.65 -50.86 8.04
CA ILE A 99 -6.97 -51.62 9.10
C ILE A 99 -6.00 -52.63 8.48
N ALA A 100 -6.46 -53.43 7.51
CA ALA A 100 -5.63 -54.42 6.84
C ALA A 100 -4.44 -53.77 6.08
N ALA A 101 -4.70 -52.68 5.36
CA ALA A 101 -3.66 -51.94 4.64
C ALA A 101 -2.63 -51.33 5.61
N GLY A 102 -3.08 -50.72 6.70
CA GLY A 102 -2.20 -50.16 7.73
C GLY A 102 -1.32 -51.22 8.38
N PHE A 103 -1.87 -52.39 8.70
CA PHE A 103 -1.11 -53.51 9.23
C PHE A 103 -0.03 -54.01 8.26
N LEU A 104 -0.38 -54.23 6.99
CA LEU A 104 0.59 -54.63 5.95
C LEU A 104 1.68 -53.58 5.76
N LEU A 105 1.34 -52.29 5.80
CA LEU A 105 2.27 -51.18 5.64
C LEU A 105 3.27 -51.13 6.82
N LEU A 106 2.80 -51.32 8.06
CA LEU A 106 3.66 -51.42 9.24
C LEU A 106 4.61 -52.63 9.15
N LEU A 107 4.12 -53.79 8.71
CA LEU A 107 4.96 -54.96 8.47
C LEU A 107 6.02 -54.67 7.39
N PHE A 108 5.63 -54.01 6.31
CA PHE A 108 6.56 -53.63 5.25
C PHE A 108 7.66 -52.69 5.76
N ILE A 109 7.28 -51.62 6.46
CA ILE A 109 8.24 -50.67 7.06
C ILE A 109 9.20 -51.40 8.01
N THR A 110 8.68 -52.22 8.92
CA THR A 110 9.51 -52.90 9.92
C THR A 110 10.45 -53.95 9.33
N ILE A 111 10.07 -54.61 8.24
CA ILE A 111 10.94 -55.54 7.52
C ILE A 111 12.03 -54.81 6.73
N PHE A 112 11.70 -53.67 6.11
CA PHE A 112 12.63 -52.93 5.25
C PHE A 112 13.56 -51.98 6.02
N TRP A 113 13.16 -51.55 7.22
CA TRP A 113 13.98 -50.71 8.12
C TRP A 113 14.99 -51.52 8.94
N ARG A 114 14.89 -52.86 8.90
CA ARG A 114 15.76 -53.78 9.62
C ARG A 114 16.85 -54.31 8.70
#